data_AF-A0A973IZB5-F1
#
_entry.id   AF-A0A973IZB5-F1
#
_cell.length_a   1.000
_cell.length_b   1.000
_cell.length_c   1.000
_cell.angle_alpha   90.00
_cell.angle_beta   90.00
_cell.angle_gamma   90.00
#
_symmetry.space_group_name_H-M   'P 1'
#
loop_
_entity.id
_entity.type
_entity.pdbx_description
1 polymer ?
#
loop_
_entity_poly.entity_id
_entity_poly.type
_entity_poly.pdbx_seq_one_letter_code
_entity_poly.pdbx_strand_id
1 'polypeptide(L)'
;MNDHQYSSKTLDEGNNSNSPRDHDPTNLSELLKAGYNEIHGTIQRGDSLARSFEKHDVPTLARVQFIQAFKNKVDFTNLHPGEQYSIVHDRNNQIIKSVYRINPYTSYTALPTVNGFKVVRDEVELKVKTVGISGEVDSSLFAAFPDDLKSPRLVYAFADIFASKMDFNTETMPGDRINLVVEEYY
;
A
#
# COMPACT_ATOMS: atom_id res chain seq x y z
N MET A 1 -70.43 -6.62 18.52
CA MET A 1 -70.56 -6.02 19.87
C MET A 1 -69.31 -6.44 20.63
N ASN A 2 -68.44 -5.47 20.93
CA ASN A 2 -67.14 -5.71 21.56
C ASN A 2 -67.32 -5.71 23.09
N ASP A 3 -66.80 -6.75 23.73
CA ASP A 3 -66.62 -6.79 25.18
C ASP A 3 -65.26 -6.24 25.60
N HIS A 4 -65.30 -5.54 26.73
CA HIS A 4 -64.17 -4.98 27.46
C HIS A 4 -63.37 -6.03 28.24
N GLN A 5 -62.10 -5.67 28.51
CA GLN A 5 -61.24 -5.99 29.68
C GLN A 5 -59.83 -6.42 29.21
N TYR A 6 -58.69 -6.01 29.77
CA TYR A 6 -58.34 -5.41 31.06
C TYR A 6 -57.14 -4.47 30.88
N SER A 7 -57.10 -3.40 31.68
CA SER A 7 -55.88 -2.62 31.96
C SER A 7 -55.15 -3.27 33.14
N SER A 8 -53.81 -3.35 33.08
CA SER A 8 -52.98 -3.30 34.29
C SER A 8 -51.63 -2.65 34.01
N LYS A 9 -51.22 -1.81 34.95
CA LYS A 9 -50.05 -0.94 34.98
C LYS A 9 -48.98 -1.57 35.90
N THR A 10 -47.71 -1.27 35.58
CA THR A 10 -46.53 -1.01 36.44
C THR A 10 -45.61 -2.12 36.99
N LEU A 11 -44.31 -1.76 36.89
CA LEU A 11 -43.06 -2.16 37.58
C LEU A 11 -42.32 -3.37 36.96
N ASP A 12 -41.32 -3.11 36.12
CA ASP A 12 -39.90 -2.80 36.43
C ASP A 12 -39.17 -3.99 37.06
N GLU A 13 -38.36 -4.68 36.26
CA GLU A 13 -37.07 -5.23 36.67
C GLU A 13 -36.30 -5.65 35.41
N GLY A 14 -35.07 -5.15 35.33
CA GLY A 14 -34.28 -5.13 34.11
C GLY A 14 -33.85 -6.50 33.60
N ASN A 15 -33.56 -6.54 32.30
CA ASN A 15 -32.43 -7.34 31.86
C ASN A 15 -31.74 -6.68 30.68
N ASN A 16 -30.62 -6.05 31.01
CA ASN A 16 -29.66 -5.47 30.10
C ASN A 16 -28.93 -6.62 29.37
N SER A 17 -29.45 -7.06 28.23
CA SER A 17 -28.72 -7.92 27.32
C SER A 17 -27.89 -7.07 26.35
N ASN A 18 -26.88 -6.37 26.88
CA ASN A 18 -25.77 -5.88 26.07
C ASN A 18 -24.89 -7.08 25.70
N SER A 19 -25.15 -7.66 24.52
CA SER A 19 -24.26 -8.61 23.87
C SER A 19 -23.12 -7.80 23.21
N PRO A 20 -21.85 -7.93 23.63
CA PRO A 20 -20.77 -7.13 23.07
C PRO A 20 -20.04 -7.97 22.03
N ARG A 21 -20.41 -7.89 20.73
CA ARG A 21 -19.54 -8.42 19.65
C ARG A 21 -19.88 -8.10 18.20
N ASP A 22 -20.80 -7.17 17.90
CA ASP A 22 -21.04 -6.76 16.51
C ASP A 22 -20.66 -5.28 16.32
N HIS A 23 -19.36 -4.99 16.37
CA HIS A 23 -18.85 -3.73 15.85
C HIS A 23 -18.51 -3.94 14.36
N ASP A 24 -19.34 -3.39 13.48
CA ASP A 24 -19.01 -3.21 12.07
C ASP A 24 -17.78 -2.28 11.97
N PRO A 25 -16.60 -2.78 11.55
CA PRO A 25 -15.35 -2.02 11.57
C PRO A 25 -15.30 -0.89 10.51
N THR A 26 -16.40 -0.66 9.79
CA THR A 26 -16.47 0.33 8.70
C THR A 26 -16.80 1.74 9.19
N ASN A 27 -17.26 1.93 10.45
CA ASN A 27 -17.64 3.26 10.92
C ASN A 27 -16.45 4.07 11.44
N LEU A 28 -15.76 4.74 10.51
CA LEU A 28 -14.64 5.66 10.79
C LEU A 28 -15.00 6.74 11.84
N SER A 29 -16.29 7.11 11.95
CA SER A 29 -16.76 8.13 12.91
C SER A 29 -16.87 7.61 14.35
N GLU A 30 -17.05 6.31 14.57
CA GLU A 30 -16.99 5.70 15.91
C GLU A 30 -15.54 5.50 16.37
N LEU A 31 -14.65 5.13 15.44
CA LEU A 31 -13.22 4.98 15.69
C LEU A 31 -12.56 6.31 16.09
N LEU A 32 -12.95 7.42 15.43
CA LEU A 32 -12.54 8.77 15.81
C LEU A 32 -13.05 9.19 17.19
N LYS A 33 -14.23 8.71 17.63
CA LYS A 33 -14.78 8.98 18.97
C LYS A 33 -14.11 8.15 20.07
N ALA A 34 -13.75 6.90 19.79
CA ALA A 34 -13.09 6.00 20.74
C ALA A 34 -11.60 6.34 20.95
N GLY A 35 -10.99 7.06 20.00
CA GLY A 35 -9.57 7.36 19.98
C GLY A 35 -8.76 6.18 19.46
N TYR A 36 -7.95 6.44 18.44
CA TYR A 36 -7.03 5.48 17.84
C TYR A 36 -5.61 6.05 17.82
N ASN A 37 -4.64 5.16 17.72
CA ASN A 37 -3.27 5.52 17.37
C ASN A 37 -2.94 4.96 15.99
N GLU A 38 -2.19 5.72 15.23
CA GLU A 38 -1.67 5.31 13.93
C GLU A 38 -0.15 5.32 13.98
N ILE A 39 0.44 4.20 13.57
CA ILE A 39 1.89 4.01 13.52
C ILE A 39 2.26 3.63 12.10
N HIS A 40 3.30 4.29 11.58
CA HIS A 40 3.88 4.00 10.28
C HIS A 40 5.34 3.59 10.44
N GLY A 41 5.79 2.70 9.57
CA GLY A 41 7.20 2.39 9.46
C GLY A 41 7.59 2.03 8.02
N THR A 42 8.85 2.28 7.73
CA THR A 42 9.49 1.89 6.47
C THR A 42 10.65 0.96 6.78
N ILE A 43 10.74 -0.15 6.07
CA ILE A 43 11.85 -1.09 6.19
C ILE A 43 13.11 -0.42 5.63
N GLN A 44 14.16 -0.33 6.46
CA GLN A 44 15.46 0.19 6.02
C GLN A 44 16.41 -0.97 5.66
N ARG A 45 17.54 -0.64 5.05
CA ARG A 45 18.56 -1.63 4.69
C ARG A 45 19.10 -2.33 5.94
N GLY A 46 18.95 -3.66 5.98
CA GLY A 46 19.39 -4.49 7.11
C GLY A 46 18.40 -4.54 8.28
N ASP A 47 17.21 -3.97 8.14
CA ASP A 47 16.15 -4.11 9.14
C ASP A 47 15.47 -5.48 9.06
N SER A 48 14.95 -5.91 10.21
CA SER A 48 13.86 -6.89 10.27
C SER A 48 12.56 -6.17 10.62
N LEU A 49 11.42 -6.81 10.35
CA LEU A 49 10.12 -6.27 10.75
C LEU A 49 10.06 -6.05 12.28
N ALA A 50 10.63 -6.97 13.06
CA ALA A 50 10.67 -6.86 14.52
C ALA A 50 11.45 -5.62 14.99
N ARG A 51 12.65 -5.38 14.43
CA ARG A 51 13.45 -4.20 14.74
C ARG A 51 12.75 -2.91 14.34
N SER A 52 12.07 -2.93 13.20
CA SER A 52 11.27 -1.78 12.76
C SER A 52 10.11 -1.50 13.72
N PHE A 53 9.38 -2.53 14.16
CA PHE A 53 8.30 -2.38 15.15
C PHE A 53 8.79 -1.86 16.50
N GLU A 54 9.97 -2.27 16.95
CA GLU A 54 10.59 -1.73 18.17
C GLU A 54 10.95 -0.25 18.01
N LYS A 55 11.55 0.12 16.88
CA LYS A 55 11.94 1.50 16.60
C LYS A 55 10.76 2.48 16.57
N HIS A 56 9.57 2.01 16.22
CA HIS A 56 8.36 2.82 16.12
C HIS A 56 7.37 2.55 17.26
N ASP A 57 7.84 1.94 18.36
CA ASP A 57 7.05 1.69 19.57
C ASP A 57 5.72 0.97 19.31
N VAL A 58 5.67 0.09 18.30
CA VAL A 58 4.46 -0.69 17.99
C VAL A 58 4.13 -1.57 19.19
N PRO A 59 2.90 -1.54 19.75
CA PRO A 59 2.55 -2.37 20.89
C PRO A 59 2.62 -3.87 20.59
N THR A 60 3.05 -4.68 21.57
CA THR A 60 3.25 -6.13 21.40
C THR A 60 2.03 -6.85 20.82
N LEU A 61 0.83 -6.55 21.31
CA LEU A 61 -0.41 -7.14 20.79
C LEU A 61 -0.62 -6.82 19.31
N ALA A 62 -0.43 -5.56 18.94
CA ALA A 62 -0.54 -5.11 17.55
C ALA A 62 0.51 -5.79 16.64
N ARG A 63 1.74 -6.01 17.11
CA ARG A 63 2.77 -6.75 16.34
C ARG A 63 2.31 -8.17 16.02
N VAL A 64 1.80 -8.90 17.02
CA VAL A 64 1.34 -10.28 16.86
C VAL A 64 0.14 -10.34 15.91
N GLN A 65 -0.83 -9.45 16.09
CA GLN A 65 -2.01 -9.35 15.22
C GLN A 65 -1.61 -9.03 13.78
N PHE A 66 -0.67 -8.11 13.57
CA PHE A 66 -0.16 -7.75 12.25
C PHE A 66 0.47 -8.95 11.54
N ILE A 67 1.40 -9.63 12.22
CA ILE A 67 2.08 -10.80 11.65
C ILE A 67 1.04 -11.89 11.34
N GLN A 68 0.10 -12.15 12.25
CA GLN A 68 -0.96 -13.13 12.04
C GLN A 68 -1.87 -12.79 10.86
N ALA A 69 -2.21 -11.51 10.67
CA ALA A 69 -3.05 -11.07 9.58
C ALA A 69 -2.38 -11.35 8.22
N PHE A 70 -1.09 -11.02 8.08
CA PHE A 70 -0.41 -11.05 6.79
C PHE A 70 0.41 -12.31 6.50
N LYS A 71 0.57 -13.24 7.45
CA LYS A 71 1.44 -14.45 7.31
C LYS A 71 1.23 -15.28 6.04
N ASN A 72 0.03 -15.27 5.46
CA ASN A 72 -0.31 -16.03 4.25
C ASN A 72 -0.23 -15.20 2.95
N LYS A 73 0.10 -13.91 3.06
CA LYS A 73 0.12 -12.94 1.95
C LYS A 73 1.47 -12.26 1.78
N VAL A 74 2.23 -12.13 2.86
CA VAL A 74 3.55 -11.48 2.87
C VAL A 74 4.56 -12.43 3.51
N ASP A 75 5.68 -12.63 2.83
CA ASP A 75 6.82 -13.34 3.39
C ASP A 75 7.74 -12.35 4.12
N PHE A 76 7.56 -12.24 5.43
CA PHE A 76 8.36 -11.36 6.27
C PHE A 76 9.81 -11.82 6.48
N THR A 77 10.23 -12.96 5.91
CA THR A 77 11.64 -13.36 5.89
C THR A 77 12.40 -12.72 4.72
N ASN A 78 11.68 -12.18 3.73
CA ASN A 78 12.24 -11.56 2.54
C ASN A 78 11.78 -10.11 2.37
N LEU A 79 12.15 -9.26 3.33
CA LEU A 79 11.80 -7.83 3.35
C LEU A 79 12.78 -7.02 2.50
N HIS A 80 12.27 -6.10 1.68
CA HIS A 80 13.10 -5.18 0.91
C HIS A 80 13.10 -3.77 1.52
N PRO A 81 14.23 -3.04 1.42
CA PRO A 81 14.26 -1.63 1.78
C PRO A 81 13.22 -0.82 0.98
N GLY A 82 12.47 0.03 1.68
CA GLY A 82 11.42 0.85 1.09
C GLY A 82 10.01 0.24 1.18
N GLU A 83 9.87 -1.04 1.55
CA GLU A 83 8.57 -1.59 1.95
C GLU A 83 8.04 -0.85 3.19
N GLN A 84 6.72 -0.70 3.29
CA GLN A 84 6.08 0.12 4.33
C GLN A 84 4.96 -0.63 5.03
N TYR A 85 4.70 -0.26 6.28
CA TYR A 85 3.50 -0.66 7.00
C TYR A 85 2.81 0.53 7.66
N SER A 86 1.50 0.42 7.82
CA SER A 86 0.72 1.24 8.73
C SER A 86 -0.16 0.37 9.62
N ILE A 87 -0.29 0.79 10.88
CA ILE A 87 -1.08 0.10 11.90
C ILE A 87 -1.95 1.13 12.59
N VAL A 88 -3.26 0.99 12.45
CA VAL A 88 -4.27 1.72 13.20
C VAL A 88 -4.80 0.80 14.29
N HIS A 89 -4.68 1.19 15.54
CA HIS A 89 -5.15 0.39 16.67
C HIS A 89 -5.90 1.23 17.72
N ASP A 90 -6.79 0.57 18.46
CA ASP A 90 -7.55 1.18 19.55
C ASP A 90 -6.67 1.36 20.80
N ARG A 91 -7.27 1.89 21.87
CA ARG A 91 -6.61 2.06 23.19
C ARG A 91 -6.20 0.74 23.86
N ASN A 92 -6.79 -0.37 23.45
CA ASN A 92 -6.45 -1.71 23.91
C ASN A 92 -5.37 -2.37 23.03
N ASN A 93 -4.80 -1.62 22.09
CA ASN A 93 -3.84 -2.09 21.09
C ASN A 93 -4.38 -3.16 20.13
N GLN A 94 -5.71 -3.23 19.96
CA GLN A 94 -6.32 -4.06 18.95
C GLN A 94 -6.31 -3.37 17.60
N ILE A 95 -5.84 -4.07 16.57
CA ILE A 95 -5.83 -3.56 15.20
C ILE A 95 -7.27 -3.29 14.73
N ILE A 96 -7.50 -2.05 14.31
CA ILE A 96 -8.68 -1.59 13.60
C ILE A 96 -8.46 -1.73 12.09
N LYS A 97 -7.26 -1.40 11.63
CA LYS A 97 -6.83 -1.52 10.23
C LYS A 97 -5.32 -1.62 10.19
N SER A 98 -4.80 -2.45 9.31
CA SER A 98 -3.38 -2.45 9.01
C SER A 98 -3.14 -2.58 7.53
N VAL A 99 -2.10 -1.91 7.02
CA VAL A 99 -1.72 -1.96 5.61
C VAL A 99 -0.25 -2.36 5.53
N TYR A 100 0.08 -3.29 4.62
CA TYR A 100 1.45 -3.60 4.24
C TYR A 100 1.64 -3.27 2.76
N ARG A 101 2.61 -2.42 2.44
CA ARG A 101 2.91 -1.99 1.07
C ARG A 101 4.26 -2.55 0.64
N ILE A 102 4.23 -3.42 -0.37
CA ILE A 102 5.44 -4.00 -0.97
C ILE A 102 6.08 -2.99 -1.91
N ASN A 103 5.27 -2.27 -2.69
CA ASN A 103 5.71 -1.25 -3.62
C ASN A 103 4.55 -0.25 -3.87
N PRO A 104 4.76 0.85 -4.62
CA PRO A 104 3.72 1.85 -4.85
C PRO A 104 2.39 1.33 -5.42
N TYR A 105 2.41 0.16 -6.08
CA TYR A 105 1.26 -0.39 -6.81
C TYR A 105 0.68 -1.66 -6.17
N THR A 106 1.37 -2.24 -5.18
CA THR A 106 0.95 -3.44 -4.47
C THR A 106 0.97 -3.20 -2.97
N SER A 107 -0.21 -3.18 -2.38
CA SER A 107 -0.38 -3.29 -0.93
C SER A 107 -1.40 -4.34 -0.55
N TYR A 108 -1.41 -4.70 0.73
CA TYR A 108 -2.43 -5.53 1.34
C TYR A 108 -3.03 -4.77 2.51
N THR A 109 -4.35 -4.70 2.56
CA THR A 109 -5.10 -4.14 3.69
C THR A 109 -5.73 -5.28 4.48
N ALA A 110 -5.46 -5.33 5.78
CA ALA A 110 -6.10 -6.24 6.71
C ALA A 110 -7.11 -5.49 7.59
N LEU A 111 -8.31 -6.03 7.67
CA LEU A 111 -9.41 -5.54 8.51
C LEU A 111 -9.83 -6.66 9.47
N PRO A 112 -10.09 -6.34 10.76
CA PRO A 112 -10.57 -7.32 11.73
C PRO A 112 -11.96 -7.83 11.34
N THR A 113 -12.23 -9.08 11.71
CA THR A 113 -13.50 -9.79 11.55
C THR A 113 -13.74 -10.61 12.82
N VAL A 114 -14.95 -11.17 12.96
CA VAL A 114 -15.30 -12.03 14.11
C VAL A 114 -14.31 -13.20 14.31
N ASN A 115 -13.74 -13.73 13.23
CA ASN A 115 -12.88 -14.93 13.25
C ASN A 115 -11.40 -14.66 12.89
N GLY A 116 -10.92 -13.42 13.01
CA GLY A 116 -9.54 -13.04 12.68
C GLY A 116 -9.48 -11.84 11.73
N PHE A 117 -8.75 -11.94 10.63
CA PHE A 117 -8.56 -10.84 9.69
C PHE A 117 -8.98 -11.21 8.27
N LYS A 118 -9.68 -10.28 7.61
CA LYS A 118 -9.86 -10.30 6.15
C LYS A 118 -8.75 -9.47 5.53
N VAL A 119 -7.94 -10.09 4.68
CA VAL A 119 -6.87 -9.41 3.94
C VAL A 119 -7.25 -9.27 2.47
N VAL A 120 -7.26 -8.04 1.98
CA VAL A 120 -7.51 -7.69 0.59
C VAL A 120 -6.21 -7.20 -0.03
N ARG A 121 -5.91 -7.65 -1.25
CA ARG A 121 -4.81 -7.07 -2.03
C ARG A 121 -5.34 -5.81 -2.70
N ASP A 122 -4.72 -4.68 -2.41
CA ASP A 122 -4.96 -3.43 -3.11
C ASP A 122 -3.94 -3.37 -4.25
N GLU A 123 -4.40 -3.66 -5.46
CA GLU A 123 -3.65 -3.39 -6.68
C GLU A 123 -4.10 -2.04 -7.21
N VAL A 124 -3.15 -1.12 -7.38
CA VAL A 124 -3.38 0.00 -8.28
C VAL A 124 -3.36 -0.61 -9.68
N GLU A 125 -4.47 -0.49 -10.41
CA GLU A 125 -4.52 -0.91 -11.81
C GLU A 125 -3.53 -0.04 -12.60
N LEU A 126 -2.32 -0.58 -12.79
CA LEU A 126 -1.24 0.07 -13.48
C LEU A 126 -1.65 0.18 -14.95
N LYS A 127 -1.93 1.39 -15.42
CA LYS A 127 -2.32 1.58 -16.82
C LYS A 127 -1.05 1.65 -17.65
N VAL A 128 -1.05 0.88 -18.73
CA VAL A 128 0.03 0.90 -19.72
C VAL A 128 -0.45 1.70 -20.91
N LYS A 129 0.37 2.64 -21.36
CA LYS A 129 0.22 3.21 -22.70
C LYS A 129 1.53 3.06 -23.46
N THR A 130 1.42 2.75 -24.74
CA THR A 130 2.55 2.77 -25.66
C THR A 130 2.80 4.21 -26.08
N VAL A 131 4.03 4.68 -25.91
CA VAL A 131 4.44 6.04 -26.25
C VAL A 131 5.56 5.99 -27.28
N GLY A 132 5.43 6.79 -28.33
CA GLY A 132 6.51 7.05 -29.29
C GLY A 132 7.37 8.21 -28.81
N ILE A 133 8.68 7.99 -28.76
CA ILE A 133 9.69 9.01 -28.47
C ILE A 133 10.45 9.27 -29.76
N SER A 134 10.48 10.53 -30.17
CA SER A 134 11.29 11.00 -31.30
C SER A 134 12.18 12.14 -30.82
N GLY A 135 13.43 12.13 -31.27
CA GLY A 135 14.44 13.08 -30.85
C GLY A 135 15.46 13.34 -31.95
N GLU A 136 16.05 14.53 -31.94
CA GLU A 136 17.18 14.88 -32.79
C GLU A 136 18.38 15.17 -31.88
N VAL A 137 19.53 14.58 -32.20
CA VAL A 137 20.76 14.82 -31.47
C VAL A 137 21.26 16.21 -31.82
N ASP A 138 21.42 17.04 -30.79
CA ASP A 138 22.16 18.30 -30.89
C ASP A 138 23.59 18.11 -30.38
N SER A 139 23.74 17.86 -29.08
CA SER A 139 25.04 17.72 -28.42
C SER A 139 25.38 16.30 -27.95
N SER A 140 24.38 15.46 -27.72
CA SER A 140 24.56 14.07 -27.26
C SER A 140 23.28 13.25 -27.45
N LEU A 141 23.42 11.93 -27.45
CA LEU A 141 22.28 11.01 -27.40
C LEU A 141 21.35 11.32 -26.21
N PHE A 142 21.92 11.63 -25.03
CA PHE A 142 21.13 11.96 -23.85
C PHE A 142 20.28 13.22 -24.05
N ALA A 143 20.83 14.24 -24.72
CA ALA A 143 20.13 15.48 -25.03
C ALA A 143 18.97 15.28 -26.03
N ALA A 144 19.04 14.25 -26.87
CA ALA A 144 18.02 13.96 -27.88
C ALA A 144 16.68 13.47 -27.30
N PHE A 145 16.65 12.96 -26.06
CA PHE A 145 15.40 12.52 -25.44
C PHE A 145 14.55 13.71 -24.93
N PRO A 146 13.20 13.63 -24.95
CA PRO A 146 12.32 14.62 -24.33
C PRO A 146 12.47 14.63 -22.80
N ASP A 147 12.46 15.80 -22.16
CA ASP A 147 12.75 15.94 -20.72
C ASP A 147 11.79 15.16 -19.81
N ASP A 148 10.53 15.00 -20.21
CA ASP A 148 9.50 14.25 -19.50
C ASP A 148 9.72 12.72 -19.54
N LEU A 149 10.45 12.22 -20.53
CA LEU A 149 10.75 10.79 -20.71
C LEU A 149 12.25 10.48 -20.55
N LYS A 150 13.08 11.51 -20.40
CA LYS A 150 14.54 11.42 -20.25
C LYS A 150 14.90 10.90 -18.86
N SER A 151 15.10 9.58 -18.77
CA SER A 151 15.78 8.95 -17.65
C SER A 151 17.11 8.36 -18.09
N PRO A 152 18.18 8.45 -17.27
CA PRO A 152 19.46 7.79 -17.58
C PRO A 152 19.30 6.31 -17.90
N ARG A 153 18.39 5.62 -17.19
CA ARG A 153 18.10 4.21 -17.42
C ARG A 153 17.56 3.95 -18.82
N LEU A 154 16.64 4.79 -19.32
CA LEU A 154 16.09 4.64 -20.66
C LEU A 154 17.15 4.91 -21.74
N VAL A 155 17.95 5.96 -21.56
CA VAL A 155 19.02 6.31 -22.51
C VAL A 155 20.08 5.21 -22.58
N TYR A 156 20.49 4.66 -21.43
CA TYR A 156 21.43 3.53 -21.41
C TYR A 156 20.83 2.26 -22.02
N ALA A 157 19.57 1.95 -21.73
CA ALA A 157 18.90 0.80 -22.35
C ALA A 157 18.83 0.95 -23.88
N PHE A 158 18.55 2.16 -24.38
CA PHE A 158 18.61 2.45 -25.81
C PHE A 158 20.01 2.24 -26.38
N ALA A 159 21.05 2.78 -25.72
CA ALA A 159 22.42 2.65 -26.18
C ALA A 159 22.88 1.18 -26.23
N ASP A 160 22.52 0.40 -25.22
CA ASP A 160 22.86 -1.02 -25.09
C ASP A 160 22.32 -1.87 -26.25
N ILE A 161 21.11 -1.57 -26.74
CA ILE A 161 20.50 -2.25 -27.90
C ILE A 161 21.39 -2.17 -29.15
N PHE A 162 22.11 -1.06 -29.34
CA PHE A 162 22.95 -0.83 -30.52
C PHE A 162 24.45 -0.90 -30.23
N ALA A 163 24.86 -1.23 -29.01
CA ALA A 163 26.28 -1.24 -28.59
C ALA A 163 27.17 -2.16 -29.44
N SER A 164 26.60 -3.18 -30.10
CA SER A 164 27.33 -4.05 -31.05
C SER A 164 27.60 -3.44 -32.42
N LYS A 165 26.95 -2.31 -32.74
CA LYS A 165 26.95 -1.70 -34.08
C LYS A 165 27.50 -0.28 -34.10
N MET A 166 27.40 0.44 -32.98
CA MET A 166 27.68 1.87 -32.92
C MET A 166 28.08 2.28 -31.50
N ASP A 167 29.12 3.09 -31.37
CA ASP A 167 29.44 3.80 -30.11
C ASP A 167 28.86 5.21 -30.12
N PHE A 168 27.77 5.43 -29.36
CA PHE A 168 27.08 6.72 -29.28
C PHE A 168 27.90 7.87 -28.66
N ASN A 169 29.07 7.60 -28.06
CA ASN A 169 29.93 8.67 -27.55
C ASN A 169 30.83 9.26 -28.66
N THR A 170 31.17 8.46 -29.66
CA THR A 170 32.14 8.85 -30.70
C THR A 170 31.53 8.97 -32.09
N GLU A 171 30.43 8.27 -32.35
CA GLU A 171 29.82 8.17 -33.68
C GLU A 171 28.55 9.00 -33.84
N THR A 172 28.02 9.57 -32.75
CA THR A 172 26.82 10.41 -32.82
C THR A 172 27.13 11.82 -33.34
N MET A 173 26.34 12.29 -34.29
CA MET A 173 26.50 13.58 -34.95
C MET A 173 25.27 14.49 -34.70
N PRO A 174 25.45 15.82 -34.66
CA PRO A 174 24.33 16.75 -34.69
C PRO A 174 23.44 16.51 -35.91
N GLY A 175 22.13 16.41 -35.70
CA GLY A 175 21.13 16.09 -36.72
C GLY A 175 20.74 14.61 -36.79
N ASP A 176 21.44 13.71 -36.07
CA ASP A 176 21.03 12.30 -35.97
C ASP A 176 19.64 12.19 -35.34
N ARG A 177 18.79 11.32 -35.89
CA ARG A 177 17.42 11.14 -35.39
C ARG A 177 17.27 9.81 -34.67
N ILE A 178 16.70 9.89 -33.47
CA ILE A 178 16.32 8.71 -32.69
C ILE A 178 14.80 8.58 -32.67
N ASN A 179 14.33 7.34 -32.80
CA ASN A 179 12.92 6.99 -32.66
C ASN A 179 12.83 5.71 -31.85
N LEU A 180 12.03 5.72 -30.78
CA LEU A 180 11.83 4.59 -29.90
C LEU A 180 10.36 4.48 -29.54
N VAL A 181 9.86 3.25 -29.40
CA VAL A 181 8.55 2.98 -28.84
C VAL A 181 8.75 2.32 -27.49
N VAL A 182 8.14 2.88 -26.45
CA VAL A 182 8.25 2.40 -25.07
C VAL A 182 6.86 2.19 -24.47
N GLU A 183 6.81 1.39 -23.41
CA GLU A 183 5.66 1.31 -22.53
C GLU A 183 5.87 2.27 -21.35
N GLU A 184 4.90 3.16 -21.13
CA GLU A 184 4.83 4.00 -19.94
C GLU A 184 3.75 3.45 -19.00
N TYR A 185 4.12 3.25 -17.74
CA TYR A 185 3.27 2.74 -16.66
C TYR A 185 2.86 3.89 -15.74
N TYR A 186 1.56 4.12 -15.55
CA TYR A 186 1.02 5.24 -14.75
C TYR A 186 -0.23 4.86 -13.92
#